data_AF-A0A0U1CWM8-F1
#
_entry.id   AF-A0A0U1CWM8-F1
#
_cell.length_a   1.000
_cell.length_b   1.000
_cell.length_c   1.000
_cell.angle_alpha   90.00
_cell.angle_beta   90.00
_cell.angle_gamma   90.00
#
_symmetry.space_group_name_H-M   'P 1'
#
loop_
_entity.id
_entity.type
_entity.pdbx_description
1 polymer ?
#
loop_
_entity_poly.entity_id
_entity_poly.type
_entity_poly.pdbx_seq_one_letter_code
_entity_poly.pdbx_strand_id
1 'polypeptide(L)'
;MIMADPAYAGQLNLTDTVSRMVLSIVATGVAPESFYRLGDDGRRQRAHFDGLPVDFVAEAITTLGWEVARSASAGFETYHVMNPHDDGIGIDTYIDWLIEAGYPIQRVSDFGEWLQRFEAGLKALPERQRQGSVLQMLTLLQQQGGELEAPEPTQGSYAPADRFRAAVRRAKVGAANDIPRVTPEVILKYVTDLQSLGML
;
A
#
# COMPACT_ATOMS: atom_id res chain seq x y z
N MET A 1 3.03 -4.31 -4.63
CA MET A 1 3.55 -2.92 -4.53
C MET A 1 4.82 -2.90 -3.69
N ILE A 2 5.80 -2.06 -4.02
CA ILE A 2 7.00 -1.88 -3.17
C ILE A 2 6.73 -0.71 -2.22
N MET A 3 6.83 -0.96 -0.92
CA MET A 3 6.50 -0.02 0.15
C MET A 3 7.75 0.42 0.90
N ALA A 4 7.66 1.54 1.61
CA ALA A 4 8.76 2.04 2.43
C ALA A 4 9.06 1.10 3.61
N ASP A 5 10.33 1.00 4.00
CA ASP A 5 10.77 0.24 5.17
C ASP A 5 11.06 1.16 6.36
N PRO A 6 10.63 0.85 7.60
CA PRO A 6 10.80 1.73 8.76
C PRO A 6 12.25 1.94 9.21
N ALA A 7 13.24 1.21 8.69
CA ALA A 7 14.62 1.26 9.15
C ALA A 7 15.28 2.65 9.04
N TYR A 8 15.00 3.41 7.98
CA TYR A 8 15.67 4.69 7.71
C TYR A 8 14.70 5.84 7.46
N ALA A 9 14.81 6.95 8.20
CA ALA A 9 13.95 8.11 8.04
C ALA A 9 14.13 8.84 6.69
N GLY A 10 13.06 9.50 6.24
CA GLY A 10 13.06 10.37 5.05
C GLY A 10 13.14 9.63 3.71
N GLN A 11 12.90 8.32 3.68
CA GLN A 11 13.00 7.48 2.48
C GLN A 11 11.61 7.10 1.97
N LEU A 12 11.07 7.90 1.04
CA LEU A 12 9.79 7.64 0.37
C LEU A 12 9.90 7.82 -1.14
N ASN A 13 9.22 6.96 -1.89
CA ASN A 13 8.92 7.25 -3.29
C ASN A 13 7.67 8.13 -3.38
N LEU A 14 7.88 9.46 -3.29
CA LEU A 14 6.79 10.44 -3.28
C LEU A 14 5.85 10.38 -4.50
N THR A 15 6.27 9.73 -5.59
CA THR A 15 5.47 9.62 -6.80
C THR A 15 4.56 8.39 -6.82
N ASP A 16 4.79 7.41 -5.93
CA ASP A 16 4.03 6.16 -5.87
C ASP A 16 2.61 6.36 -5.29
N THR A 17 1.71 5.44 -5.63
CA THR A 17 0.31 5.51 -5.21
C THR A 17 0.10 5.45 -3.69
N VAL A 18 0.91 4.67 -2.96
CA VAL A 18 0.79 4.55 -1.49
C VAL A 18 1.16 5.87 -0.81
N SER A 19 2.29 6.46 -1.18
CA SER A 19 2.75 7.77 -0.69
C SER A 19 1.70 8.85 -0.96
N ARG A 20 1.17 8.89 -2.18
CA ARG A 20 0.11 9.85 -2.55
C ARG A 20 -1.17 9.61 -1.77
N MET A 21 -1.58 8.35 -1.56
CA MET A 21 -2.78 8.00 -0.79
C MET A 21 -2.67 8.38 0.68
N VAL A 22 -1.56 8.04 1.34
CA VAL A 22 -1.34 8.41 2.76
C VAL A 22 -1.35 9.93 2.93
N LEU A 23 -0.62 10.67 2.07
CA LEU A 23 -0.67 12.13 2.04
C LEU A 23 -2.11 12.64 1.90
N SER A 24 -2.85 12.10 0.95
CA SER A 24 -4.21 12.55 0.63
C SER A 24 -5.18 12.32 1.79
N ILE A 25 -5.13 11.14 2.42
CA ILE A 25 -6.01 10.81 3.55
C ILE A 25 -5.69 11.66 4.77
N VAL A 26 -4.40 11.77 5.13
CA VAL A 26 -4.02 12.54 6.32
C VAL A 26 -4.26 14.04 6.12
N ALA A 27 -4.00 14.57 4.92
CA ALA A 27 -4.20 16.00 4.64
C ALA A 27 -5.68 16.40 4.54
N THR A 28 -6.55 15.50 4.05
CA THR A 28 -8.00 15.77 3.95
C THR A 28 -8.77 15.37 5.21
N GLY A 29 -8.23 14.47 6.03
CA GLY A 29 -8.85 14.00 7.26
C GLY A 29 -10.10 13.14 7.04
N VAL A 30 -10.33 12.61 5.84
CA VAL A 30 -11.51 11.79 5.53
C VAL A 30 -11.14 10.49 4.82
N ALA A 31 -11.74 9.38 5.27
CA ALA A 31 -11.65 8.06 4.65
C ALA A 31 -13.07 7.51 4.44
N PRO A 32 -13.30 6.61 3.47
CA PRO A 32 -14.58 5.93 3.36
C PRO A 32 -14.73 4.93 4.51
N GLU A 33 -15.95 4.43 4.71
CA GLU A 33 -16.16 3.28 5.59
C GLU A 33 -15.24 2.14 5.20
N SER A 34 -15.19 1.85 3.90
CA SER A 34 -14.37 0.81 3.30
C SER A 34 -13.86 1.29 1.95
N PHE A 35 -12.57 1.04 1.68
CA PHE A 35 -11.99 1.18 0.34
C PHE A 35 -12.41 0.04 -0.60
N TYR A 36 -13.09 -0.97 -0.08
CA TYR A 36 -13.62 -2.12 -0.81
C TYR A 36 -15.14 -2.14 -0.73
N ARG A 37 -15.78 -2.87 -1.66
CA ARG A 37 -17.22 -3.14 -1.62
C ARG A 37 -17.62 -3.72 -0.25
N LEU A 38 -18.67 -3.19 0.34
CA LEU A 38 -19.24 -3.74 1.57
C LEU A 38 -19.93 -5.09 1.27
N GLY A 39 -20.00 -5.97 2.26
CA GLY A 39 -20.75 -7.22 2.14
C GLY A 39 -22.27 -6.96 2.11
N ASP A 40 -23.04 -8.00 1.80
CA ASP A 40 -24.52 -7.94 1.76
C ASP A 40 -25.14 -7.52 3.11
N ASP A 41 -24.40 -7.69 4.20
CA ASP A 41 -24.77 -7.29 5.56
C ASP A 41 -24.36 -5.84 5.91
N GLY A 42 -23.81 -5.10 4.94
CA GLY A 42 -23.33 -3.73 5.09
C GLY A 42 -22.01 -3.61 5.87
N ARG A 43 -21.32 -4.72 6.15
CA ARG A 43 -20.04 -4.70 6.89
C ARG A 43 -18.84 -4.71 5.94
N ARG A 44 -17.70 -4.24 6.44
CA ARG A 44 -16.43 -4.32 5.71
C ARG A 44 -16.06 -5.77 5.46
N GLN A 45 -15.58 -6.02 4.25
CA GLN A 45 -15.12 -7.33 3.87
C GLN A 45 -13.64 -7.50 4.20
N ARG A 46 -13.23 -8.75 4.44
CA ARG A 46 -11.83 -9.10 4.58
C ARG A 46 -11.11 -8.85 3.25
N ALA A 47 -10.05 -8.05 3.28
CA ALA A 47 -9.26 -7.70 2.11
C ALA A 47 -7.76 -7.77 2.40
N HIS A 48 -6.97 -7.93 1.34
CA HIS A 48 -5.52 -7.92 1.39
C HIS A 48 -4.98 -6.85 0.43
N PHE A 49 -3.95 -6.13 0.85
CA PHE A 49 -3.17 -5.25 0.00
C PHE A 49 -1.81 -5.87 -0.29
N ASP A 50 -1.56 -6.17 -1.57
CA ASP A 50 -0.30 -6.76 -2.03
C ASP A 50 0.83 -5.73 -1.99
N GLY A 51 1.50 -5.66 -0.84
CA GLY A 51 2.60 -4.75 -0.56
C GLY A 51 3.77 -5.44 0.15
N LEU A 52 5.00 -5.13 -0.25
CA LEU A 52 6.23 -5.61 0.39
C LEU A 52 7.18 -4.44 0.69
N PRO A 53 7.81 -4.41 1.88
CA PRO A 53 8.85 -3.42 2.19
C PRO A 53 10.05 -3.50 1.23
N VAL A 54 10.58 -2.34 0.86
CA VAL A 54 11.66 -2.21 -0.12
C VAL A 54 12.95 -2.92 0.30
N ASP A 55 13.28 -2.92 1.59
CA ASP A 55 14.50 -3.56 2.08
C ASP A 55 14.42 -5.09 1.93
N PHE A 56 13.26 -5.69 2.25
CA PHE A 56 13.01 -7.10 2.00
C PHE A 56 13.11 -7.43 0.49
N VAL A 57 12.53 -6.60 -0.37
CA VAL A 57 12.59 -6.80 -1.83
C VAL A 57 14.04 -6.73 -2.33
N ALA A 58 14.82 -5.76 -1.86
CA ALA A 58 16.23 -5.61 -2.21
C ALA A 58 17.08 -6.79 -1.72
N GLU A 59 16.88 -7.24 -0.48
CA GLU A 59 17.55 -8.42 0.09
C GLU A 59 17.20 -9.69 -0.71
N ALA A 60 15.93 -9.86 -1.07
CA ALA A 60 15.49 -11.01 -1.86
C ALA A 60 16.10 -11.03 -3.26
N ILE A 61 16.11 -9.88 -3.96
CA ILE A 61 16.72 -9.77 -5.30
C ILE A 61 18.21 -10.10 -5.24
N THR A 62 18.93 -9.52 -4.28
CA THR A 62 20.38 -9.71 -4.16
C THR A 62 20.72 -11.15 -3.78
N THR A 63 20.03 -11.71 -2.80
CA THR A 63 20.28 -13.08 -2.30
C THR A 63 19.92 -14.13 -3.35
N LEU A 64 18.71 -14.09 -3.90
CA LEU A 64 18.25 -15.09 -4.86
C LEU A 64 18.94 -14.94 -6.23
N GLY A 65 19.18 -13.70 -6.67
CA GLY A 65 19.93 -13.43 -7.89
C GLY A 65 21.36 -13.97 -7.83
N TRP A 66 22.01 -13.84 -6.65
CA TRP A 66 23.34 -14.40 -6.42
C TRP A 66 23.36 -15.93 -6.47
N GLU A 67 22.37 -16.60 -5.89
CA GLU A 67 22.26 -18.07 -5.96
C GLU A 67 22.09 -18.57 -7.39
N VAL A 68 21.23 -17.91 -8.19
CA VAL A 68 21.06 -18.24 -9.61
C VAL A 68 22.36 -18.04 -10.38
N ALA A 69 23.06 -16.91 -10.17
CA ALA A 69 24.32 -16.61 -10.83
C ALA A 69 25.45 -17.61 -10.51
N ARG A 70 25.39 -18.28 -9.35
CA ARG A 70 26.37 -19.29 -8.92
C ARG A 70 25.96 -20.73 -9.19
N SER A 71 24.76 -20.95 -9.70
CA SER A 71 24.29 -22.29 -10.02
C SER A 71 25.21 -22.94 -11.06
N ALA A 72 25.58 -24.19 -10.82
CA ALA A 72 26.46 -24.95 -11.72
C ALA A 72 25.82 -25.20 -13.10
N SER A 73 24.50 -25.06 -13.21
CA SER A 73 23.75 -25.10 -14.47
C SER A 73 23.40 -23.68 -14.91
N ALA A 74 23.58 -23.38 -16.21
CA ALA A 74 23.03 -22.18 -16.84
C ALA A 74 21.49 -22.23 -16.80
N GLY A 75 20.91 -21.69 -15.73
CA GLY A 75 19.48 -21.62 -15.52
C GLY A 75 18.94 -20.20 -15.67
N PHE A 76 17.64 -20.10 -15.95
CA PHE A 76 16.89 -18.84 -15.90
C PHE A 76 15.73 -19.02 -14.92
N GLU A 77 15.57 -18.07 -14.00
CA GLU A 77 14.50 -18.10 -13.01
C GLU A 77 13.68 -16.81 -13.04
N THR A 78 12.36 -16.97 -12.95
CA THR A 78 11.41 -15.87 -12.80
C THR A 78 10.73 -16.01 -11.45
N TYR A 79 10.66 -14.90 -10.71
CA TYR A 79 9.97 -14.81 -9.43
C TYR A 79 8.92 -13.70 -9.48
N HIS A 80 7.71 -14.00 -9.00
CA HIS A 80 6.72 -12.98 -8.70
C HIS A 80 6.96 -12.45 -7.28
N VAL A 81 7.60 -11.29 -7.18
CA VAL A 81 7.89 -10.62 -5.90
C VAL A 81 6.61 -9.93 -5.41
N MET A 82 5.73 -10.73 -4.84
CA MET A 82 4.38 -10.36 -4.40
C MET A 82 4.19 -10.78 -2.95
N ASN A 83 3.24 -10.15 -2.26
CA ASN A 83 2.78 -10.56 -0.95
C ASN A 83 1.57 -11.51 -1.12
N PRO A 84 1.73 -12.84 -0.92
CA PRO A 84 0.67 -13.80 -1.17
C PRO A 84 -0.20 -14.08 0.06
N HIS A 85 -0.06 -13.30 1.14
CA HIS A 85 -0.74 -13.59 2.38
C HIS A 85 -2.24 -13.33 2.27
N ASP A 86 -3.06 -14.23 2.79
CA ASP A 86 -4.44 -13.93 3.17
C ASP A 86 -4.47 -13.66 4.67
N ASP A 87 -4.11 -12.44 5.09
CA ASP A 87 -4.14 -11.97 6.49
C ASP A 87 -5.32 -11.07 6.82
N GLY A 88 -6.00 -10.52 5.82
CA GLY A 88 -7.02 -9.49 6.05
C GLY A 88 -6.43 -8.12 6.34
N ILE A 89 -5.15 -7.89 5.97
CA ILE A 89 -4.49 -6.60 6.06
C ILE A 89 -4.66 -5.89 4.71
N GLY A 90 -5.69 -5.04 4.64
CA GLY A 90 -6.02 -4.23 3.47
C GLY A 90 -5.84 -2.73 3.73
N ILE A 91 -6.27 -1.91 2.79
CA ILE A 91 -6.19 -0.44 2.92
C ILE A 91 -7.00 0.03 4.14
N ASP A 92 -8.15 -0.57 4.43
CA ASP A 92 -8.96 -0.21 5.61
C ASP A 92 -8.19 -0.40 6.92
N THR A 93 -7.39 -1.46 7.02
CA THR A 93 -6.53 -1.72 8.18
C THR A 93 -5.45 -0.66 8.31
N TYR A 94 -4.89 -0.17 7.19
CA TYR A 94 -3.93 0.93 7.21
C TYR A 94 -4.54 2.21 7.78
N ILE A 95 -5.79 2.49 7.41
CA ILE A 95 -6.54 3.63 7.96
C ILE A 95 -6.83 3.44 9.44
N ASP A 96 -7.18 2.22 9.86
CA ASP A 96 -7.37 1.89 11.28
C ASP A 96 -6.12 2.22 12.08
N TRP A 97 -4.94 1.79 11.63
CA TRP A 97 -3.67 2.10 12.29
C TRP A 97 -3.35 3.59 12.36
N LEU A 98 -3.69 4.36 11.31
CA LEU A 98 -3.54 5.81 11.34
C LEU A 98 -4.47 6.47 12.38
N ILE A 99 -5.72 6.03 12.45
CA ILE A 99 -6.69 6.53 13.45
C ILE A 99 -6.24 6.16 14.87
N GLU A 100 -5.83 4.91 15.08
CA GLU A 100 -5.33 4.40 16.37
C GLU A 100 -4.09 5.16 16.85
N ALA A 101 -3.24 5.60 15.92
CA ALA A 101 -2.08 6.45 16.22
C ALA A 101 -2.43 7.92 16.50
N GLY A 102 -3.72 8.30 16.41
CA GLY A 102 -4.21 9.63 16.77
C GLY A 102 -4.27 10.63 15.62
N TYR A 103 -4.11 10.19 14.37
CA TYR A 103 -4.32 11.09 13.22
C TYR A 103 -5.82 11.39 13.06
N PRO A 104 -6.22 12.67 12.83
CA PRO A 104 -7.62 13.08 12.79
C PRO A 104 -8.27 12.69 11.46
N ILE A 105 -8.58 11.40 11.31
CA ILE A 105 -9.23 10.84 10.11
C ILE A 105 -10.64 10.40 10.49
N GLN A 106 -11.64 11.04 9.88
CA GLN A 106 -13.04 10.67 10.04
C GLN A 106 -13.45 9.69 8.92
N ARG A 107 -14.11 8.59 9.31
CA ARG A 107 -14.79 7.74 8.34
C ARG A 107 -16.16 8.27 7.95
N VAL A 108 -16.45 8.20 6.66
CA VAL A 108 -17.73 8.58 6.06
C VAL A 108 -18.41 7.32 5.53
N SER A 109 -19.61 7.04 6.01
CA SER A 109 -20.33 5.79 5.75
C SER A 109 -20.69 5.58 4.28
N ASP A 110 -21.15 6.65 3.62
CA ASP A 110 -21.49 6.61 2.20
C ASP A 110 -20.25 6.87 1.33
N PHE A 111 -19.97 5.96 0.40
CA PHE A 111 -18.77 6.05 -0.45
C PHE A 111 -18.83 7.23 -1.42
N GLY A 112 -20.01 7.56 -1.96
CA GLY A 112 -20.19 8.70 -2.86
C GLY A 112 -20.00 10.03 -2.14
N GLU A 113 -20.55 10.16 -0.95
CA GLU A 113 -20.36 11.30 -0.07
C GLU A 113 -18.89 11.45 0.33
N TRP A 114 -18.23 10.35 0.72
CA TRP A 114 -16.79 10.36 0.98
C TRP A 114 -16.03 10.89 -0.23
N LEU A 115 -16.30 10.35 -1.43
CA LEU A 115 -15.58 10.72 -2.64
C LEU A 115 -15.73 12.20 -2.96
N GLN A 116 -16.94 12.75 -2.82
CA GLN A 116 -17.20 14.19 -3.00
C GLN A 116 -16.42 15.04 -1.99
N ARG A 117 -16.46 14.69 -0.70
CA ARG A 117 -15.73 15.41 0.36
C ARG A 117 -14.22 15.32 0.17
N PHE A 118 -13.72 14.13 -0.19
CA PHE A 118 -12.32 13.85 -0.43
C PHE A 118 -11.80 14.66 -1.63
N GLU A 119 -12.52 14.65 -2.75
CA GLU A 119 -12.13 15.42 -3.94
C GLU A 119 -12.14 16.94 -3.67
N ALA A 120 -13.16 17.44 -2.97
CA ALA A 120 -13.21 18.84 -2.56
C ALA A 120 -12.02 19.22 -1.65
N GLY A 121 -11.71 18.36 -0.67
CA GLY A 121 -10.56 18.53 0.21
C GLY A 121 -9.24 18.57 -0.56
N LEU A 122 -9.04 17.62 -1.48
CA LEU A 122 -7.86 17.54 -2.35
C LEU A 122 -7.66 18.80 -3.20
N LYS A 123 -8.74 19.36 -3.76
CA LYS A 123 -8.71 20.61 -4.54
C LYS A 123 -8.34 21.81 -3.68
N ALA A 124 -8.75 21.83 -2.41
CA ALA A 124 -8.47 22.89 -1.46
C ALA A 124 -7.04 22.84 -0.88
N LEU A 125 -6.31 21.74 -1.06
CA LEU A 125 -4.93 21.61 -0.56
C LEU A 125 -3.99 22.68 -1.15
N PRO A 126 -2.97 23.12 -0.39
CA PRO A 126 -1.85 23.90 -0.91
C PRO A 126 -1.19 23.24 -2.11
N GLU A 127 -0.63 24.03 -3.04
CA GLU A 127 -0.14 23.52 -4.33
C GLU A 127 0.80 22.32 -4.21
N ARG A 128 1.76 22.37 -3.28
CA ARG A 128 2.73 21.28 -3.06
C ARG A 128 2.05 19.98 -2.64
N GLN A 129 1.10 20.04 -1.72
CA GLN A 129 0.33 18.88 -1.26
C GLN A 129 -0.61 18.37 -2.35
N ARG A 130 -1.28 19.29 -3.06
CA ARG A 130 -2.18 18.98 -4.16
C ARG A 130 -1.47 18.25 -5.30
N GLN A 131 -0.27 18.69 -5.70
CA GLN A 131 0.57 18.02 -6.70
C GLN A 131 1.05 16.63 -6.23
N GLY A 132 1.32 16.50 -4.93
CA GLY A 132 1.68 15.22 -4.30
C GLY A 132 0.51 14.29 -4.01
N SER A 133 -0.74 14.76 -4.12
CA SER A 133 -1.93 13.97 -3.79
C SER A 133 -2.35 13.03 -4.93
N VAL A 134 -3.43 12.28 -4.70
CA VAL A 134 -4.08 11.45 -5.74
C VAL A 134 -5.03 12.22 -6.66
N LEU A 135 -5.16 13.54 -6.51
CA LEU A 135 -6.13 14.34 -7.28
C LEU A 135 -5.99 14.15 -8.80
N GLN A 136 -4.76 14.10 -9.32
CA GLN A 136 -4.52 13.88 -10.75
C GLN A 136 -4.98 12.48 -11.19
N MET A 137 -4.77 11.47 -10.36
CA MET A 137 -5.21 10.10 -10.64
C MET A 137 -6.74 10.00 -10.66
N LEU A 138 -7.42 10.62 -9.69
CA LEU A 138 -8.88 10.71 -9.66
C LEU A 138 -9.44 11.43 -10.90
N THR A 139 -8.83 12.54 -11.28
CA THR A 139 -9.24 13.32 -12.46
C THR A 139 -9.12 12.48 -13.74
N LEU A 140 -8.05 11.70 -13.90
CA LEU A 140 -7.85 10.83 -15.05
C LEU A 140 -8.89 9.70 -15.11
N LEU A 141 -9.20 9.08 -13.97
CA LEU A 141 -10.22 8.02 -13.90
C LEU A 141 -11.62 8.54 -14.27
N GLN A 142 -11.98 9.73 -13.78
CA GLN A 142 -13.24 10.40 -14.13
C GLN A 142 -13.33 10.73 -15.62
N GLN A 143 -12.24 11.20 -16.23
CA GLN A 143 -12.18 11.50 -17.68
C GLN A 143 -12.33 10.26 -18.56
N GLN A 144 -11.95 9.09 -18.05
CA GLN A 144 -12.11 7.82 -18.75
C GLN A 144 -13.54 7.26 -18.66
N GLY A 145 -14.48 7.99 -18.02
CA GLY A 145 -15.90 7.65 -17.98
C GLY A 145 -16.25 6.50 -17.04
N GLY A 146 -15.34 6.12 -16.15
CA GLY A 146 -15.63 5.13 -15.10
C GLY A 146 -16.39 5.78 -13.95
N GLU A 147 -17.52 5.20 -13.56
CA GLU A 147 -18.08 5.44 -12.23
C GLU A 147 -17.05 4.95 -11.20
N LEU A 148 -16.59 5.86 -10.33
CA LEU A 148 -15.67 5.53 -9.26
C LEU A 148 -16.45 4.81 -8.17
N GLU A 149 -16.42 3.48 -8.22
CA GLU A 149 -16.98 2.61 -7.20
C GLU A 149 -15.87 1.93 -6.38
N ALA A 150 -16.23 1.50 -5.17
CA ALA A 150 -15.35 0.69 -4.35
C ALA A 150 -15.09 -0.67 -5.04
N PRO A 151 -13.82 -1.06 -5.28
CA PRO A 151 -13.49 -2.34 -5.88
C PRO A 151 -13.86 -3.53 -4.99
N GLU A 152 -13.97 -4.72 -5.60
CA GLU A 152 -14.08 -5.96 -4.84
C GLU A 152 -12.85 -6.19 -3.96
N PRO A 153 -13.01 -6.72 -2.73
CA PRO A 153 -11.88 -7.06 -1.89
C PRO A 153 -11.03 -8.14 -2.54
N THR A 154 -9.72 -8.00 -2.42
CA THR A 154 -8.77 -9.01 -2.91
C THR A 154 -8.40 -9.93 -1.76
N GLN A 155 -8.40 -11.23 -2.00
CA GLN A 155 -7.95 -12.24 -1.03
C GLN A 155 -6.62 -12.82 -1.49
N GLY A 156 -5.53 -12.44 -0.81
CA GLY A 156 -4.17 -12.79 -1.22
C GLY A 156 -3.65 -11.98 -2.41
N SER A 157 -2.64 -12.51 -3.09
CA SER A 157 -2.07 -11.89 -4.29
C SER A 157 -2.84 -12.27 -5.56
N TYR A 158 -2.89 -11.36 -6.52
CA TYR A 158 -3.42 -11.63 -7.86
C TYR A 158 -2.57 -12.63 -8.66
N ALA A 159 -1.30 -12.83 -8.30
CA ALA A 159 -0.39 -13.73 -8.99
C ALA A 159 0.17 -14.79 -8.05
N PRO A 160 0.40 -16.03 -8.55
CA PRO A 160 1.01 -17.07 -7.74
C PRO A 160 2.45 -16.68 -7.38
N ALA A 161 2.78 -16.75 -6.09
CA ALA A 161 4.11 -16.43 -5.57
C ALA A 161 4.85 -17.66 -5.01
N ASP A 162 4.41 -18.88 -5.35
CA ASP A 162 4.90 -20.13 -4.75
C ASP A 162 6.42 -20.30 -4.90
N ARG A 163 6.94 -20.08 -6.12
CA ARG A 163 8.38 -20.16 -6.40
C ARG A 163 9.18 -19.15 -5.59
N PHE A 164 8.69 -17.91 -5.53
CA PHE A 164 9.35 -16.84 -4.80
C PHE A 164 9.37 -17.15 -3.30
N ARG A 165 8.22 -17.53 -2.73
CA ARG A 165 8.09 -17.88 -1.31
C ARG A 165 8.97 -19.07 -0.93
N ALA A 166 9.00 -20.12 -1.76
CA ALA A 166 9.86 -21.27 -1.53
C ALA A 166 11.35 -20.88 -1.55
N ALA A 167 11.75 -20.02 -2.50
CA ALA A 167 13.12 -19.52 -2.60
C ALA A 167 13.51 -18.65 -1.40
N VAL A 168 12.66 -17.70 -1.00
CA VAL A 168 12.83 -16.86 0.21
C VAL A 168 13.04 -17.71 1.46
N ARG A 169 12.20 -18.73 1.67
CA ARG A 169 12.31 -19.64 2.82
C ARG A 169 13.59 -20.47 2.78
N ARG A 170 13.95 -20.99 1.61
CA ARG A 170 15.17 -21.78 1.41
C ARG A 170 16.42 -20.95 1.70
N ALA A 171 16.46 -19.73 1.17
CA ALA A 171 17.58 -18.81 1.31
C ALA A 171 17.56 -18.04 2.64
N LYS A 172 16.51 -18.19 3.46
CA LYS A 172 16.33 -17.53 4.76
C LYS A 172 16.40 -16.00 4.66
N VAL A 173 15.75 -15.45 3.64
CA VAL A 173 15.69 -14.00 3.41
C VAL A 173 14.72 -13.35 4.39
N GLY A 174 15.12 -12.21 4.95
CA GLY A 174 14.33 -11.41 5.88
C GLY A 174 14.26 -11.96 7.30
N ALA A 175 13.89 -11.10 8.26
CA ALA A 175 13.91 -11.44 9.70
C ALA A 175 13.06 -12.66 10.08
N ALA A 176 11.95 -12.90 9.37
CA ALA A 176 11.05 -14.03 9.60
C ALA A 176 11.42 -15.28 8.80
N ASN A 177 12.46 -15.23 7.95
CA ASN A 177 12.79 -16.28 6.97
C ASN A 177 11.60 -16.69 6.08
N ASP A 178 10.67 -15.76 5.84
CA ASP A 178 9.51 -15.90 4.97
C ASP A 178 9.13 -14.49 4.46
N ILE A 179 8.23 -14.43 3.49
CA ILE A 179 7.69 -13.17 2.98
C ILE A 179 7.03 -12.41 4.16
N PRO A 180 7.41 -11.14 4.44
CA PRO A 180 6.88 -10.38 5.57
C PRO A 180 5.42 -9.99 5.36
N ARG A 181 4.75 -9.63 6.45
CA ARG A 181 3.46 -8.92 6.43
C ARG A 181 3.71 -7.42 6.57
N VAL A 182 2.79 -6.61 6.07
CA VAL A 182 2.81 -5.17 6.37
C VAL A 182 2.39 -4.97 7.81
N THR A 183 3.06 -4.07 8.52
CA THR A 183 2.83 -3.78 9.94
C THR A 183 2.42 -2.31 10.13
N PRO A 184 1.86 -1.93 11.30
CA PRO A 184 1.52 -0.55 11.60
C PRO A 184 2.70 0.42 11.42
N GLU A 185 3.90 0.00 11.80
CA GLU A 185 5.13 0.81 11.71
C GLU A 185 5.42 1.23 10.27
N VAL A 186 5.16 0.36 9.29
CA VAL A 186 5.32 0.69 7.87
C VAL A 186 4.40 1.84 7.48
N ILE A 187 3.14 1.81 7.90
CA ILE A 187 2.15 2.84 7.54
C ILE A 187 2.42 4.15 8.28
N LEU A 188 2.75 4.09 9.56
CA LEU A 188 3.09 5.27 10.36
C LEU A 188 4.34 5.97 9.83
N LYS A 189 5.31 5.21 9.33
CA LYS A 189 6.51 5.74 8.68
C LYS A 189 6.18 6.67 7.52
N TYR A 190 5.17 6.36 6.70
CA TYR A 190 4.78 7.25 5.61
C TYR A 190 4.40 8.63 6.13
N VAL A 191 3.66 8.70 7.23
CA VAL A 191 3.24 9.98 7.80
C VAL A 191 4.41 10.74 8.38
N THR A 192 5.25 10.08 9.18
CA THR A 192 6.43 10.73 9.79
C THR A 192 7.40 11.24 8.73
N ASP A 193 7.62 10.47 7.65
CA ASP A 193 8.52 10.87 6.59
C ASP A 193 7.91 11.98 5.72
N LEU A 194 6.61 11.94 5.41
CA LEU A 194 5.92 13.05 4.72
C LEU A 194 5.99 14.36 5.52
N GLN A 195 5.85 14.31 6.85
CA GLN A 195 6.04 15.47 7.73
C GLN A 195 7.50 15.97 7.67
N SER A 196 8.48 15.07 7.77
CA SER A 196 9.91 15.43 7.69
C SER A 196 10.28 16.09 6.35
N LEU A 197 9.60 15.70 5.27
CA LEU A 197 9.79 16.25 3.92
C LEU A 197 9.01 17.55 3.68
N GLY A 198 8.23 18.01 4.67
CA GLY A 198 7.37 19.20 4.56
C GLY A 198 6.21 19.02 3.58
N MET A 199 5.71 17.79 3.46
CA MET A 199 4.54 17.43 2.67
C MET A 199 3.27 17.35 3.53
N LEU A 200 3.39 17.18 4.85
CA LEU A 200 2.30 17.22 5.83
C LEU A 200 2.59 18.24 6.93
#